data_AF-A0A920Q1Z1-F1
#
_entry.id   AF-A0A920Q1Z1-F1
#
_cell.length_a   1.000
_cell.length_b   1.000
_cell.length_c   1.000
_cell.angle_alpha   90.00
_cell.angle_beta   90.00
_cell.angle_gamma   90.00
#
_symmetry.space_group_name_H-M   'P 1'
#
loop_
_entity.id
_entity.type
_entity.pdbx_description
1 polymer ?
#
loop_
_entity_poly.entity_id
_entity_poly.type
_entity_poly.pdbx_seq_one_letter_code
_entity_poly.pdbx_strand_id
1 'polypeptide(L)'
;MMRRGTSSLDRMGLRSEVNEHVSPAAPGEFAVPRVGPIAVWPPVVLAPMAGVTNAPFRSLCREFGPGLYVSEMFTARGLVDGHLKTSRLAHFDPTETPRSIQLYGTEPDSIGRAVDLLVGGERSTMST
;
A
#
# COMPACT_ATOMS: atom_id res chain seq x y z
N MET A 1 -17.61 -23.16 9.68
CA MET A 1 -17.44 -23.08 11.15
C MET A 1 -16.31 -22.11 11.48
N MET A 2 -16.66 -20.84 11.71
CA MET A 2 -15.91 -19.85 12.52
C MET A 2 -16.84 -18.64 12.71
N ARG A 3 -17.77 -18.74 13.67
CA ARG A 3 -18.43 -17.56 14.24
C ARG A 3 -17.48 -16.97 15.28
N ARG A 4 -16.54 -16.11 14.89
CA ARG A 4 -15.75 -15.36 15.86
C ARG A 4 -16.56 -14.14 16.31
N GLY A 5 -17.09 -14.25 17.53
CA GLY A 5 -17.47 -13.18 18.47
C GLY A 5 -17.96 -11.86 17.88
N THR A 6 -19.25 -11.79 17.55
CA THR A 6 -19.99 -10.54 17.31
C THR A 6 -20.08 -9.63 18.54
N SER A 7 -19.69 -10.06 19.74
CA SER A 7 -20.02 -9.35 21.00
C SER A 7 -19.04 -8.27 21.45
N SER A 8 -17.82 -8.19 20.91
CA SER A 8 -16.80 -7.25 21.43
C SER A 8 -16.87 -5.85 20.81
N LEU A 9 -17.14 -5.76 19.51
CA LEU A 9 -17.19 -4.48 18.79
C LEU A 9 -18.45 -3.67 19.10
N ASP A 10 -19.58 -4.36 19.32
CA ASP A 10 -20.85 -3.74 19.78
C ASP A 10 -20.69 -3.10 21.16
N ARG A 11 -20.06 -3.80 22.13
CA ARG A 11 -19.82 -3.25 23.48
C ARG A 11 -18.88 -2.04 23.49
N MET A 12 -18.00 -1.93 22.49
CA MET A 12 -17.08 -0.81 22.35
C MET A 12 -17.69 0.37 21.58
N GLY A 13 -18.95 0.26 21.11
CA GLY A 13 -19.62 1.29 20.31
C GLY A 13 -18.94 1.53 18.96
N LEU A 14 -18.12 0.59 18.47
CA LEU A 14 -17.34 0.76 17.24
C LEU A 14 -18.11 0.35 15.98
N ARG A 15 -19.31 -0.23 16.13
CA ARG A 15 -20.20 -0.52 15.01
C ARG A 15 -21.03 0.72 14.70
N SER A 16 -20.96 1.14 13.45
CA SER A 16 -21.79 2.21 12.93
C SER A 16 -23.21 1.70 12.71
N GLU A 17 -24.19 2.32 13.35
CA GLU A 17 -25.62 2.09 13.11
C GLU A 17 -25.98 2.35 11.63
N VAL A 18 -25.30 3.32 10.99
CA VAL A 18 -25.53 3.67 9.57
C VAL A 18 -25.11 2.55 8.61
N ASN A 19 -24.04 1.82 8.95
CA ASN A 19 -23.50 0.76 8.08
C ASN A 19 -23.92 -0.64 8.53
N GLU A 20 -24.80 -0.77 9.52
CA GLU A 20 -25.11 -2.07 10.14
C GLU A 20 -25.78 -3.05 9.15
N HIS A 21 -26.50 -2.52 8.16
CA HIS A 21 -27.18 -3.29 7.11
C HIS A 21 -26.34 -3.47 5.84
N VAL A 22 -25.16 -2.83 5.75
CA VAL A 22 -24.31 -2.90 4.56
C VAL A 22 -23.56 -4.22 4.58
N SER A 23 -23.88 -5.08 3.60
CA SER A 23 -23.14 -6.32 3.42
C SER A 23 -21.72 -6.01 2.90
N PRO A 24 -20.70 -6.78 3.30
CA PRO A 24 -19.37 -6.68 2.69
C PRO A 24 -19.44 -6.92 1.19
N ALA A 25 -18.58 -6.22 0.44
CA ALA A 25 -18.49 -6.31 -1.02
C ALA A 25 -18.29 -7.76 -1.48
N ALA A 26 -19.14 -8.21 -2.42
CA ALA A 26 -19.05 -9.53 -3.03
C ALA A 26 -18.20 -9.52 -4.31
N PRO A 27 -17.47 -10.61 -4.64
CA PRO A 27 -16.76 -10.72 -5.91
C PRO A 27 -17.68 -10.45 -7.11
N GLY A 28 -17.29 -9.52 -7.99
CA GLY A 28 -18.05 -9.15 -9.18
C GLY A 28 -19.16 -8.12 -8.95
N GLU A 29 -19.39 -7.68 -7.71
CA GLU A 29 -20.36 -6.61 -7.40
C GLU A 29 -19.91 -5.26 -7.95
N PHE A 30 -18.61 -4.98 -7.88
CA PHE A 30 -18.01 -3.73 -8.35
C PHE A 30 -17.08 -3.98 -9.54
N ALA A 31 -17.04 -3.02 -10.47
CA ALA A 31 -16.05 -2.99 -11.52
C ALA A 31 -14.65 -2.88 -10.89
N VAL A 32 -13.78 -3.84 -11.20
CA VAL A 32 -12.43 -3.93 -10.63
C VAL A 32 -11.53 -2.83 -11.21
N PRO A 33 -11.01 -1.89 -10.40
CA PRO A 33 -10.05 -0.91 -10.88
C PRO A 33 -8.79 -1.59 -11.40
N ARG A 34 -8.23 -1.06 -12.50
CA ARG A 34 -7.01 -1.58 -13.12
C ARG A 34 -5.94 -0.49 -13.19
N VAL A 35 -4.71 -0.85 -12.82
CA VAL A 35 -3.51 -0.04 -13.01
C VAL A 35 -2.59 -0.84 -13.94
N GLY A 36 -2.69 -0.58 -15.24
CA GLY A 36 -2.07 -1.44 -16.25
C GLY A 36 -2.49 -2.91 -16.07
N PRO A 37 -1.54 -3.86 -15.90
CA PRO A 37 -1.86 -5.28 -15.70
C PRO A 37 -2.38 -5.61 -14.29
N ILE A 38 -2.31 -4.68 -13.33
CA ILE A 38 -2.66 -4.92 -11.93
C ILE A 38 -4.17 -4.73 -11.74
N ALA A 39 -4.86 -5.77 -11.29
CA ALA A 39 -6.25 -5.72 -10.87
C ALA A 39 -6.33 -5.49 -9.35
N VAL A 40 -7.13 -4.51 -8.91
CA VAL A 40 -7.26 -4.16 -7.48
C VAL A 40 -8.58 -4.70 -6.94
N TRP A 41 -8.53 -5.81 -6.20
CA TRP A 41 -9.68 -6.38 -5.52
C TRP A 41 -9.35 -6.73 -4.06
N PRO A 42 -10.17 -6.33 -3.06
CA PRO A 42 -11.35 -5.47 -3.18
C PRO A 42 -10.99 -4.08 -3.77
N PRO A 43 -11.96 -3.29 -4.28
CA PRO A 43 -11.70 -2.01 -4.95
C PRO A 43 -11.38 -0.90 -3.94
N VAL A 44 -10.44 -1.19 -3.03
CA VAL A 44 -10.01 -0.34 -1.93
C VAL A 44 -8.52 -0.10 -2.09
N VAL A 45 -8.14 1.18 -2.05
CA VAL A 45 -6.76 1.62 -2.10
C VAL A 45 -6.46 2.37 -0.81
N LEU A 46 -5.43 1.95 -0.08
CA LEU A 46 -4.92 2.72 1.04
C LEU A 46 -4.15 3.92 0.50
N ALA A 47 -4.64 5.12 0.79
CA ALA A 47 -4.01 6.36 0.38
C ALA A 47 -2.64 6.55 1.05
N PRO A 48 -1.64 7.10 0.34
CA PRO A 48 -0.35 7.44 0.92
C PRO A 48 -0.48 8.56 1.94
N MET A 49 0.03 8.35 3.16
CA MET A 49 -0.04 9.33 4.24
C MET A 49 1.30 9.38 4.98
N ALA A 50 1.97 10.52 4.96
CA ALA A 50 3.26 10.70 5.63
C ALA A 50 3.16 10.44 7.14
N GLY A 51 4.10 9.66 7.66
CA GLY A 51 4.15 9.24 9.05
C GLY A 51 3.15 8.13 9.42
N VAL A 52 2.30 7.68 8.50
CA VAL A 52 1.25 6.68 8.77
C VAL A 52 1.46 5.42 7.94
N THR A 53 1.58 5.51 6.62
CA THR A 53 1.61 4.33 5.73
C THR A 53 2.99 3.67 5.62
N ASN A 54 3.65 3.47 6.75
CA ASN A 54 4.91 2.72 6.87
C ASN A 54 4.71 1.21 6.64
N ALA A 55 5.81 0.46 6.51
CA ALA A 55 5.75 -0.98 6.23
C ALA A 55 4.91 -1.76 7.27
N PRO A 56 5.11 -1.63 8.60
CA PRO A 56 4.27 -2.31 9.59
C PRO A 56 2.77 -2.02 9.45
N PHE A 57 2.40 -0.76 9.21
CA PHE A 57 1.00 -0.39 9.02
C PHE A 57 0.40 -1.04 7.77
N ARG A 58 1.13 -1.04 6.65
CA ARG A 58 0.68 -1.69 5.41
C ARG A 58 0.57 -3.21 5.58
N SER A 59 1.50 -3.84 6.29
CA SER A 59 1.43 -5.28 6.61
C SER A 59 0.18 -5.60 7.42
N LEU A 60 -0.13 -4.80 8.44
CA LEU A 60 -1.36 -4.94 9.21
C LEU A 60 -2.61 -4.76 8.33
N CYS A 61 -2.66 -3.71 7.50
CA CYS A 61 -3.81 -3.48 6.63
C CYS A 61 -4.03 -4.60 5.61
N ARG A 62 -2.97 -5.28 5.16
CA ARG A 62 -3.03 -6.44 4.26
C ARG A 62 -3.69 -7.67 4.90
N GLU A 63 -3.64 -7.81 6.23
CA GLU A 63 -4.37 -8.87 6.93
C GLU A 63 -5.91 -8.72 6.77
N PHE A 64 -6.38 -7.51 6.48
CA PHE A 64 -7.80 -7.22 6.26
C PHE A 64 -8.24 -7.34 4.79
N GLY A 65 -7.33 -7.59 3.84
CA GLY A 65 -7.68 -7.89 2.47
C GLY A 65 -6.57 -7.67 1.43
N PRO A 66 -6.78 -8.14 0.19
CA PRO A 66 -5.82 -7.99 -0.91
C PRO A 66 -5.91 -6.65 -1.68
N GLY A 67 -6.31 -5.56 -1.01
CA GLY A 67 -6.38 -4.24 -1.63
C GLY A 67 -5.02 -3.70 -2.11
N LEU A 68 -5.01 -2.49 -2.69
CA LEU A 68 -3.75 -1.84 -3.05
C LEU A 68 -3.26 -0.95 -1.92
N TYR A 69 -2.02 -1.15 -1.47
CA TYR A 69 -1.44 -0.39 -0.36
C TYR A 69 -0.25 0.43 -0.84
N VAL A 70 -0.36 1.75 -0.75
CA VAL A 70 0.69 2.69 -1.18
C VAL A 70 1.60 3.03 0.00
N SER A 71 2.91 3.02 -0.23
CA SER A 71 3.88 3.47 0.77
C SER A 71 3.64 4.92 1.18
N GLU A 72 4.30 5.35 2.25
CA GLU A 72 4.44 6.79 2.52
C GLU A 72 5.00 7.54 1.30
N MET A 73 4.75 8.85 1.30
CA MET A 73 5.32 9.77 0.33
C MET A 73 6.75 10.16 0.69
N PHE A 74 7.65 10.16 -0.29
CA PHE A 74 9.02 10.67 -0.11
C PHE A 74 9.55 11.40 -1.35
N THR A 75 10.55 12.26 -1.13
CA THR A 75 11.13 13.10 -2.18
C THR A 75 12.05 12.29 -3.08
N ALA A 76 11.95 12.52 -4.39
CA ALA A 76 12.87 11.93 -5.37
C ALA A 76 14.32 12.33 -5.10
N ARG A 77 14.56 13.62 -4.82
CA ARG A 77 15.88 14.13 -4.46
C ARG A 77 16.44 13.44 -3.22
N GLY A 78 15.61 13.26 -2.20
CA GLY A 78 16.00 12.60 -0.96
C GLY A 78 16.45 11.14 -1.16
N LEU A 79 15.85 10.43 -2.12
CA LEU A 79 16.25 9.07 -2.47
C LEU A 79 17.58 9.06 -3.24
N VAL A 80 17.68 9.94 -4.25
CA VAL A 80 18.88 10.07 -5.10
C VAL A 80 20.12 10.46 -4.31
N ASP A 81 19.97 11.33 -3.31
CA ASP A 81 21.07 11.77 -2.44
C ASP A 81 21.38 10.77 -1.31
N GLY A 82 20.65 9.65 -1.22
CA GLY A 82 20.93 8.58 -0.26
C GLY A 82 20.54 8.89 1.19
N HIS A 83 19.55 9.76 1.42
CA HIS A 83 19.12 10.06 2.78
C HIS A 83 18.50 8.83 3.46
N LEU A 84 19.06 8.42 4.60
CA LEU A 84 18.64 7.24 5.35
C LEU A 84 17.13 7.20 5.67
N LYS A 85 16.53 8.37 5.95
CA LYS A 85 15.09 8.48 6.20
C LYS A 85 14.30 8.06 4.96
N THR A 86 14.70 8.54 3.78
CA THR A 86 14.03 8.25 2.52
C THR A 86 14.18 6.78 2.13
N SER A 87 15.36 6.20 2.31
CA SER A 87 15.59 4.78 2.03
C SER A 87 14.71 3.86 2.90
N ARG A 88 14.46 4.24 4.16
CA ARG A 88 13.53 3.50 5.04
C ARG A 88 12.08 3.61 4.59
N LEU A 89 11.67 4.78 4.09
CA LEU A 89 10.31 4.98 3.58
C LEU A 89 10.07 4.21 2.27
N ALA A 90 11.12 4.01 1.47
CA ALA A 90 11.09 3.20 0.26
C ALA A 90 11.17 1.68 0.53
N HIS A 91 11.29 1.25 1.79
CA HIS A 91 11.38 -0.16 2.14
C HIS A 91 10.01 -0.86 2.09
N PHE A 92 10.04 -2.09 1.58
CA PHE A 92 8.90 -3.00 1.52
C PHE A 92 9.24 -4.27 2.28
N ASP A 93 8.25 -4.81 3.00
CA ASP A 93 8.34 -6.18 3.47
C ASP A 93 8.39 -7.14 2.26
N PRO A 94 9.15 -8.26 2.32
CA PRO A 94 9.24 -9.22 1.21
C PRO A 94 7.89 -9.77 0.73
N THR A 95 6.87 -9.78 1.61
CA THR A 95 5.52 -10.25 1.30
C THR A 95 4.66 -9.19 0.59
N GLU A 96 5.12 -7.93 0.50
CA GLU A 96 4.36 -6.87 -0.16
C GLU A 96 4.37 -7.04 -1.67
N THR A 97 3.27 -7.57 -2.19
CA THR A 97 2.97 -7.63 -3.63
C THR A 97 1.52 -7.21 -3.89
N PRO A 98 1.25 -6.35 -4.90
CA PRO A 98 2.22 -5.51 -5.59
C PRO A 98 2.83 -4.46 -4.64
N ARG A 99 4.06 -4.00 -4.95
CA ARG A 99 4.70 -2.85 -4.29
C ARG A 99 4.21 -1.55 -4.95
N SER A 100 3.86 -0.55 -4.15
CA SER A 100 3.37 0.73 -4.64
C SER A 100 4.01 1.87 -3.86
N ILE A 101 4.54 2.86 -4.58
CA ILE A 101 5.29 4.00 -4.02
C ILE A 101 4.67 5.30 -4.51
N GLN A 102 4.51 6.28 -3.62
CA GLN A 102 4.29 7.66 -4.02
C GLN A 102 5.60 8.46 -3.98
N LEU A 103 6.08 8.83 -5.17
CA LEU A 103 7.26 9.68 -5.35
C LEU A 103 6.81 11.10 -5.69
N TYR A 104 7.50 12.11 -5.15
CA TYR A 104 7.28 13.50 -5.53
C TYR A 104 8.58 14.30 -5.65
N GLY A 105 8.55 15.36 -6.45
CA GLY A 105 9.68 16.26 -6.68
C GLY A 105 9.35 17.32 -7.72
N THR A 106 10.22 18.33 -7.84
CA THR A 106 10.10 19.40 -8.84
C THR A 106 11.10 19.24 -9.99
N GLU A 107 12.20 18.51 -9.77
CA GLU A 107 13.27 18.31 -10.74
C GLU A 107 13.06 17.02 -11.54
N PRO A 108 12.78 17.09 -12.86
CA PRO A 108 12.52 15.91 -13.68
C PRO A 108 13.66 14.89 -13.65
N ASP A 109 14.91 15.36 -13.67
CA ASP A 109 16.10 14.48 -13.60
C ASP A 109 16.17 13.70 -12.29
N SER A 110 15.79 14.33 -11.17
CA SER A 110 15.77 13.66 -9.87
C SER A 110 14.66 12.60 -9.83
N ILE A 111 13.50 12.89 -10.43
CA ILE A 111 12.39 11.93 -10.53
C ILE A 111 12.80 10.73 -11.38
N GLY A 112 13.37 10.95 -12.56
CA GLY A 112 13.83 9.88 -13.46
C GLY A 112 14.84 8.95 -12.77
N ARG A 113 15.89 9.53 -12.18
CA ARG A 113 16.90 8.76 -11.44
C ARG A 113 16.32 7.98 -10.26
N ALA A 114 15.37 8.57 -9.52
CA ALA A 114 14.69 7.87 -8.43
C ALA A 114 13.87 6.69 -8.94
N VAL A 115 13.13 6.84 -10.05
CA VAL A 115 12.40 5.73 -10.68
C VAL A 115 13.36 4.62 -11.14
N ASP A 116 14.49 4.97 -11.75
CA ASP A 116 15.51 4.00 -12.17
C ASP A 116 16.07 3.21 -10.97
N LEU A 117 16.33 3.87 -9.84
CA LEU A 117 16.78 3.21 -8.61
C LEU A 117 15.71 2.24 -8.06
N LEU A 118 14.44 2.65 -8.09
CA LEU A 118 13.33 1.87 -7.53
C LEU A 118 12.96 0.65 -8.40
N VAL A 119 13.01 0.79 -9.73
CA VAL A 119 12.67 -0.28 -10.69
C VAL A 119 13.88 -1.13 -11.05
N GLY A 120 15.07 -0.52 -11.11
CA GLY A 120 16.32 -1.15 -11.56
C GLY A 120 17.05 -2.00 -10.51
N GLY A 121 16.66 -1.91 -9.24
CA GLY A 121 17.28 -2.66 -8.13
C GLY A 121 17.19 -4.19 -8.24
N GLU A 122 16.37 -4.73 -9.15
CA GLU A 122 16.22 -6.18 -9.38
C GLU A 122 16.88 -6.67 -10.70
N ARG A 123 17.66 -5.85 -11.41
CA ARG A 123 18.46 -6.32 -12.57
C ARG A 123 19.85 -6.86 -12.21
N SER A 124 20.24 -6.86 -10.93
CA SER A 124 21.60 -7.24 -10.49
C SER A 124 21.71 -8.60 -9.77
N THR A 125 20.66 -9.42 -9.71
CA THR A 125 20.71 -10.75 -9.05
C THR A 125 20.29 -11.92 -9.95
N MET A 126 20.37 -11.76 -11.27
CA MET A 126 20.23 -12.88 -12.21
C MET A 126 21.38 -12.90 -13.21
N SER A 127 22.60 -12.98 -12.68
CA SER A 127 23.81 -13.44 -13.38
C SER A 127 24.87 -13.82 -12.35
N THR A 128 24.75 -15.01 -11.76
CA THR A 128 25.84 -15.93 -11.40
C THR A 128 25.21 -17.29 -11.13
#